data_AF-A0A2V7M4H0-F1
#
_entry.id   AF-A0A2V7M4H0-F1
#
_cell.length_a   1.000
_cell.length_b   1.000
_cell.length_c   1.000
_cell.angle_alpha   90.00
_cell.angle_beta   90.00
_cell.angle_gamma   90.00
#
_symmetry.space_group_name_H-M   'P 1'
#
loop_
_entity.id
_entity.type
_entity.pdbx_description
1 polymer ?
#
loop_
_entity_poly.entity_id
_entity_poly.type
_entity_poly.pdbx_seq_one_letter_code
_entity_poly.pdbx_strand_id
1 'polypeptide(L)' 'VEQTLDIVDRAYIMFEGKVQVAGTVRELVFDDRVANLYLGPTLTARLRARLTQAA' A
#
# COMPACT_ATOMS: atom_id res chain seq x y z
N VAL A 1 7.34 0.79 -8.65
CA VAL A 1 6.13 0.66 -7.80
C VAL A 1 6.31 1.38 -6.47
N GLU A 2 7.36 1.08 -5.69
CA GLU A 2 7.64 1.77 -4.42
C GLU A 2 7.76 3.29 -4.56
N GLN A 3 8.51 3.78 -5.56
CA GLN A 3 8.63 5.22 -5.84
C GLN A 3 7.30 5.88 -6.20
N THR A 4 6.33 5.13 -6.73
CA THR A 4 5.02 5.67 -7.13
C THR A 4 4.11 5.84 -5.92
N LEU A 5 4.16 4.93 -4.96
CA LEU A 5 3.44 5.05 -3.69
C LEU A 5 3.98 6.18 -2.80
N ASP A 6 5.14 6.72 -3.15
CA ASP A 6 5.78 7.81 -2.43
C ASP A 6 5.19 9.19 -2.73
N ILE A 7 4.69 9.36 -3.95
CA ILE A 7 4.21 10.66 -4.46
C ILE A 7 2.68 10.75 -4.54
N VAL A 8 1.97 9.68 -4.16
CA VAL A 8 0.51 9.59 -4.24
C VAL A 8 -0.10 9.53 -2.85
N ASP A 9 -1.11 10.36 -2.60
CA ASP A 9 -1.85 10.33 -1.34
C ASP A 9 -2.78 9.12 -1.24
N ARG A 10 -3.24 8.61 -2.39
CA ARG A 10 -4.23 7.54 -2.50
C ARG A 10 -3.84 6.51 -3.55
N ALA A 11 -4.17 5.26 -3.30
CA ALA A 11 -3.99 4.18 -4.25
C ALA A 11 -5.26 3.31 -4.35
N TYR A 12 -5.36 2.62 -5.49
CA TYR A 12 -6.46 1.74 -5.84
C TYR A 12 -5.89 0.41 -6.30
N ILE A 13 -6.44 -0.67 -5.76
CA ILE A 13 -6.09 -2.04 -6.14
C ILE A 13 -7.23 -2.61 -6.96
N MET A 14 -6.94 -2.94 -8.21
CA MET A 14 -7.90 -3.50 -9.16
C MET A 14 -7.63 -4.97 -9.44
N PHE A 15 -8.69 -5.77 -9.42
CA PHE A 15 -8.69 -7.20 -9.77
C PHE A 15 -9.95 -7.52 -10.56
N GLU A 16 -9.82 -8.26 -11.67
CA GLU A 16 -10.91 -8.61 -12.59
C GLU A 16 -11.71 -7.39 -13.10
N GLY A 17 -11.02 -6.29 -13.39
CA GLY A 17 -11.64 -5.06 -13.89
C GLY A 17 -12.46 -4.28 -12.86
N LYS A 18 -12.41 -4.66 -11.58
CA LYS A 18 -13.10 -3.96 -10.49
C LYS A 18 -12.11 -3.45 -9.45
N VAL A 19 -12.41 -2.29 -8.87
CA VAL A 19 -11.69 -1.80 -7.69
C VAL A 19 -12.10 -2.65 -6.48
N GLN A 20 -11.14 -3.35 -5.90
CA GLN A 20 -11.36 -4.19 -4.73
C GLN A 20 -11.02 -3.47 -3.44
N VAL A 21 -10.00 -2.60 -3.48
CA VAL A 21 -9.57 -1.80 -2.32
C VAL A 21 -9.19 -0.40 -2.79
N ALA A 22 -9.62 0.60 -2.04
CA ALA A 22 -9.31 2.00 -2.26
C ALA A 22 -9.01 2.66 -0.91
N GLY A 23 -7.95 3.44 -0.84
CA GLY A 23 -7.57 4.10 0.40
C GLY A 23 -6.32 4.96 0.24
N THR A 24 -5.94 5.60 1.33
CA THR A 24 -4.62 6.23 1.45
C THR A 24 -3.53 5.16 1.44
N VAL A 25 -2.31 5.55 1.05
CA VAL A 25 -1.17 4.62 1.09
C VAL A 25 -0.96 4.05 2.49
N ARG A 26 -1.20 4.86 3.54
CA ARG A 26 -1.13 4.40 4.93
C ARG A 26 -2.16 3.31 5.22
N GLU A 27 -3.43 3.54 4.93
CA GLU A 27 -4.49 2.54 5.16
C GLU A 27 -4.17 1.22 4.45
N LEU A 28 -3.71 1.28 3.20
CA LEU A 28 -3.43 0.09 2.39
C LEU A 28 -2.19 -0.69 2.86
N VAL A 29 -1.14 0.00 3.31
CA VAL A 29 0.09 -0.64 3.79
C VAL A 29 -0.10 -1.31 5.15
N PHE A 30 -0.98 -0.76 5.98
CA PHE A 30 -1.30 -1.30 7.31
C PHE A 30 -2.49 -2.27 7.31
N ASP A 31 -3.18 -2.45 6.17
CA ASP A 31 -4.12 -3.55 5.94
C ASP A 31 -3.35 -4.85 5.65
N ASP A 32 -3.44 -5.84 6.55
CA ASP A 32 -2.71 -7.10 6.43
C ASP A 32 -3.14 -7.95 5.22
N ARG A 33 -4.39 -7.82 4.76
CA ARG A 33 -4.86 -8.52 3.56
C ARG A 33 -4.20 -7.92 2.33
N VAL A 34 -4.14 -6.59 2.22
CA VAL A 34 -3.49 -5.87 1.12
C VAL A 34 -1.97 -6.11 1.13
N ALA A 35 -1.36 -5.99 2.31
CA ALA A 35 0.07 -6.22 2.51
C ALA A 35 0.50 -7.60 2.03
N ASN A 36 -0.25 -8.64 2.38
CA ASN A 36 0.13 -10.01 2.05
C ASN A 36 -0.23 -10.39 0.60
N LEU A 37 -1.40 -9.99 0.10
CA LEU A 37 -1.89 -10.43 -1.22
C LEU A 37 -1.38 -9.57 -2.38
N TYR A 38 -1.08 -8.29 -2.16
CA TYR A 38 -0.77 -7.35 -3.24
C TYR A 38 0.61 -6.71 -3.12
N LEU A 39 1.05 -6.36 -1.92
CA LEU A 39 2.34 -5.68 -1.74
C LEU A 39 3.49 -6.67 -1.52
N GLY A 40 3.21 -7.79 -0.87
CA GLY A 40 4.20 -8.75 -0.41
C GLY A 40 4.99 -8.25 0.80
N PRO A 41 5.73 -9.16 1.48
CA PRO A 41 6.35 -8.88 2.78
C PRO A 41 7.46 -7.82 2.71
N THR A 42 8.31 -7.85 1.67
CA THR A 42 9.45 -6.93 1.54
C THR A 42 9.01 -5.49 1.34
N LEU A 43 8.08 -5.24 0.41
CA LEU A 43 7.58 -3.90 0.11
C LEU A 43 6.75 -3.37 1.29
N THR A 44 5.92 -4.21 1.90
CA THR A 44 5.17 -3.87 3.11
C THR A 44 6.11 -3.41 4.23
N ALA A 45 7.17 -4.17 4.53
CA ALA A 45 8.11 -3.82 5.59
C ALA A 45 8.79 -2.46 5.35
N ARG A 46 9.24 -2.21 4.10
CA ARG A 46 9.86 -0.93 3.73
C ARG A 46 8.88 0.24 3.86
N LEU A 47 7.66 0.10 3.35
CA LEU A 47 6.65 1.16 3.43
C LEU A 47 6.21 1.43 4.87
N ARG A 48 6.00 0.40 5.70
CA ARG A 48 5.67 0.56 7.12
C ARG A 48 6.77 1.28 7.89
N ALA A 49 8.03 0.91 7.68
CA ALA A 49 9.17 1.58 8.32
C ALA A 49 9.20 3.08 8.00
N ARG A 50 9.00 3.42 6.72
CA ARG A 50 9.03 4.81 6.24
C ARG A 50 7.86 5.65 6.74
N LEU A 51 6.64 5.11 6.68
CA LEU A 51 5.42 5.79 7.14
C LEU A 51 5.37 5.96 8.67
N THR A 52 6.12 5.14 9.41
CA THR A 52 6.25 5.29 10.87
C THR A 52 7.30 6.34 11.24
N GLN A 53 8.34 6.53 10.44
CA GLN A 53 9.35 7.58 10.66
C GLN A 53 8.87 9.00 10.28
N ALA A 54 7.87 9.10 9.41
CA ALA A 54 7.31 10.38 8.96
C ALA A 54 6.18 10.93 9.86
N ALA A 55 5.79 10.20 10.92
CA ALA A 55 4.75 10.58 11.88
C ALA A 55 5.37 11.01 13.21
#